data_AF-A0A814WAG1-F1
#
_entry.id   AF-A0A814WAG1-F1
#
_cell.length_a   1.000
_cell.length_b   1.000
_cell.length_c   1.000
_cell.angle_alpha   90.00
_cell.angle_beta   90.00
_cell.angle_gamma   90.00
#
_symmetry.space_group_name_H-M   'P 1'
#
loop_
_entity.id
_entity.type
_entity.pdbx_description
1 polymer ?
#
loop_
_entity_poly.entity_id
_entity_poly.type
_entity_poly.pdbx_seq_one_letter_code
_entity_poly.pdbx_strand_id
1 'polypeptide(L)'
;MIIIRSTGDYLFGGYASQSWSSTGTFTNAPNSFLFLLTNTNGSQPTKFLYNNNGNAFHNDQSYGPTFGNGHDLYICDKSNANNSSYCNMLGSYGYPNTLGLGPATFTGTKNFQTTEIEVFKLSQ
;
A
#
# COMPACT_ATOMS: atom_id res chain seq x y z
N MET A 1 -9.47 -6.51 0.94
CA MET A 1 -8.62 -5.88 1.98
C MET A 1 -7.32 -6.66 2.06
N ILE A 2 -6.21 -5.97 2.08
CA ILE A 2 -4.86 -6.54 2.19
C ILE A 2 -4.25 -6.00 3.48
N ILE A 3 -3.80 -6.88 4.36
CA ILE A 3 -3.06 -6.54 5.59
C ILE A 3 -1.62 -7.04 5.41
N ILE A 4 -0.66 -6.21 5.78
CA ILE A 4 0.76 -6.44 5.61
C ILE A 4 1.43 -6.26 6.97
N ARG A 5 2.25 -7.23 7.35
CA ARG A 5 3.15 -7.14 8.50
C ARG A 5 4.59 -7.05 7.99
N SER A 6 5.31 -6.04 8.45
CA SER A 6 6.74 -5.88 8.16
C SER A 6 7.62 -6.64 9.15
N THR A 7 8.93 -6.71 8.89
CA THR A 7 9.93 -7.26 9.83
C THR A 7 10.07 -6.47 11.13
N GLY A 8 9.55 -5.23 11.19
CA GLY A 8 9.45 -4.45 12.42
C GLY A 8 8.13 -4.63 13.17
N ASP A 9 7.32 -5.64 12.81
CA ASP A 9 5.97 -5.90 13.32
C ASP A 9 4.97 -4.73 13.14
N TYR A 10 5.27 -3.81 12.23
CA TYR A 10 4.36 -2.74 11.81
C TYR A 10 3.28 -3.28 10.88
N LEU A 11 2.04 -2.85 11.11
CA LEU A 11 0.83 -3.28 10.41
C LEU A 11 0.23 -2.13 9.59
N PHE A 12 0.03 -2.39 8.31
CA PHE A 12 -0.52 -1.45 7.33
C PHE A 12 -1.09 -2.21 6.14
N GLY A 13 -1.65 -1.50 5.16
CA GLY A 13 -2.10 -2.15 3.94
C GLY A 13 -3.06 -1.29 3.12
N GLY A 14 -3.93 -1.96 2.38
CA GLY A 14 -4.85 -1.29 1.47
C GLY A 14 -6.13 -2.06 1.21
N TYR A 15 -7.17 -1.33 0.85
CA TYR A 15 -8.41 -1.86 0.30
C TYR A 15 -8.50 -1.49 -1.16
N ALA A 16 -8.51 -2.49 -2.03
CA ALA A 16 -8.88 -2.33 -3.43
C ALA A 16 -10.40 -2.52 -3.58
N SER A 17 -11.08 -1.49 -4.09
CA SER A 17 -12.53 -1.52 -4.30
C SER A 17 -12.95 -2.18 -5.62
N GLN A 18 -11.97 -2.59 -6.43
CA GLN A 18 -12.14 -3.34 -7.67
C GLN A 18 -11.27 -4.60 -7.60
N SER A 19 -11.62 -5.61 -8.38
CA SER A 19 -10.85 -6.85 -8.47
C SER A 19 -9.48 -6.61 -9.11
N TRP A 20 -8.48 -7.38 -8.67
CA TRP A 20 -7.19 -7.47 -9.34
C TRP A 20 -7.32 -8.33 -10.60
N SER A 21 -6.80 -7.86 -11.72
CA SER A 21 -6.99 -8.49 -13.03
C SER A 21 -5.71 -8.69 -13.84
N SER A 22 -4.54 -8.40 -13.27
CA SER A 22 -3.23 -8.65 -13.88
C SER A 22 -3.06 -8.09 -15.31
N THR A 23 -3.66 -6.93 -15.61
CA THR A 23 -3.66 -6.32 -16.95
C THR A 23 -2.39 -5.57 -17.34
N GLY A 24 -1.44 -5.39 -16.43
CA GLY A 24 -0.26 -4.53 -16.61
C GLY A 24 -0.57 -3.03 -16.62
N THR A 25 -1.78 -2.64 -16.19
CA THR A 25 -2.25 -1.25 -16.24
C THR A 25 -2.74 -0.77 -14.88
N PHE A 26 -2.84 0.55 -14.72
CA PHE A 26 -3.56 1.12 -13.60
C PHE A 26 -5.06 0.89 -13.73
N THR A 27 -5.72 0.71 -12.58
CA THR A 27 -7.17 0.65 -12.47
C THR A 27 -7.66 1.82 -11.64
N ASN A 28 -8.69 2.49 -12.15
CA ASN A 28 -9.45 3.45 -11.37
C ASN A 28 -10.40 2.70 -10.43
N ALA A 29 -10.33 3.02 -9.14
CA ALA A 29 -11.11 2.34 -8.11
C ALA A 29 -11.45 3.33 -6.98
N PRO A 30 -12.50 4.17 -7.15
CA PRO A 30 -12.77 5.35 -6.32
C PRO A 30 -12.91 5.09 -4.82
N ASN A 31 -13.38 3.90 -4.44
CA ASN A 31 -13.61 3.54 -3.04
C ASN A 31 -12.40 2.87 -2.39
N SER A 32 -11.24 2.88 -3.06
CA SER A 32 -9.99 2.31 -2.54
C SER A 32 -9.35 3.25 -1.52
N PHE A 33 -8.61 2.68 -0.58
CA PHE A 33 -7.87 3.44 0.43
C PHE A 33 -6.66 2.66 0.92
N LEU A 34 -5.61 3.37 1.32
CA LEU A 34 -4.54 2.82 2.13
C LEU A 34 -4.85 3.03 3.60
N PHE A 35 -4.23 2.24 4.47
CA PHE A 35 -4.35 2.41 5.90
C PHE A 35 -3.06 2.07 6.63
N LEU A 36 -2.90 2.70 7.79
CA LEU A 36 -1.87 2.44 8.78
C LEU A 36 -2.57 1.98 10.07
N LEU A 37 -2.06 0.92 10.71
CA LEU A 37 -2.50 0.48 12.03
C LEU A 37 -1.40 0.74 13.08
N THR A 38 -0.15 0.39 12.78
CA THR A 38 1.00 0.64 13.66
C THR A 38 2.24 1.01 12.83
N ASN A 39 3.06 1.94 13.33
CA ASN A 39 4.36 2.30 12.76
C ASN A 39 5.37 2.67 13.85
N THR A 40 6.62 2.90 13.44
CA THR A 40 7.69 3.35 14.35
C THR A 40 7.45 4.71 15.00
N ASN A 41 6.58 5.55 14.43
CA ASN A 41 6.36 6.93 14.86
C ASN A 41 5.25 7.05 15.92
N GLY A 42 4.64 5.93 16.33
CA GLY A 42 3.51 5.94 17.27
C GLY A 42 2.28 6.66 16.71
N SER A 43 2.15 6.75 15.39
CA SER A 43 1.00 7.38 14.75
C SER A 43 -0.27 6.59 15.05
N GLN A 44 -1.38 7.29 15.26
CA GLN A 44 -2.69 6.66 15.42
C GLN A 44 -3.10 5.92 14.14
N PRO A 45 -3.94 4.87 14.23
CA PRO A 45 -4.49 4.22 13.05
C PRO A 45 -5.12 5.26 12.11
N THR A 46 -4.69 5.26 10.86
CA THR A 46 -5.00 6.32 9.90
C THR A 46 -5.43 5.74 8.57
N LYS A 47 -6.44 6.33 7.96
CA LYS A 47 -6.95 5.98 6.62
C LYS A 47 -6.53 7.06 5.61
N PHE A 48 -5.94 6.64 4.50
CA PHE A 48 -5.56 7.51 3.39
C PHE A 48 -6.47 7.25 2.21
N LEU A 49 -7.28 8.24 1.85
CA LEU A 49 -8.26 8.12 0.78
C LEU A 49 -7.59 8.31 -0.58
N TYR A 50 -8.08 7.56 -1.56
CA TYR A 50 -7.68 7.74 -2.94
C TYR A 50 -8.12 9.11 -3.49
N ASN A 51 -7.24 9.81 -4.22
CA ASN A 51 -7.53 11.15 -4.76
C ASN A 51 -8.25 11.16 -6.12
N ASN A 52 -8.66 10.00 -6.65
CA ASN A 52 -9.41 9.90 -7.91
C ASN A 52 -8.66 10.37 -9.17
N ASN A 53 -7.33 10.29 -9.18
CA ASN A 53 -6.50 10.64 -10.35
C ASN A 53 -6.43 9.60 -11.50
N GLY A 54 -7.34 8.62 -11.54
CA GLY A 54 -7.31 7.46 -12.45
C GLY A 54 -6.43 6.27 -12.05
N ASN A 55 -5.38 6.49 -11.25
CA ASN A 55 -4.38 5.47 -10.88
C ASN A 55 -4.50 5.00 -9.42
N ALA A 56 -5.56 4.25 -9.09
CA ALA A 56 -5.79 3.78 -7.72
C ALA A 56 -4.87 2.62 -7.31
N PHE A 57 -4.68 1.65 -8.20
CA PHE A 57 -3.73 0.54 -8.02
C PHE A 57 -3.26 0.01 -9.37
N HIS A 58 -2.12 -0.69 -9.38
CA HIS A 58 -1.47 -1.19 -10.59
C HIS A 58 -1.57 -2.72 -10.67
N ASN A 59 -2.11 -3.24 -11.77
CA ASN A 59 -2.40 -4.66 -11.96
C ASN A 59 -1.29 -5.39 -12.73
N ASP A 60 -0.04 -5.32 -12.32
CA ASP A 60 0.99 -6.12 -12.99
C ASP A 60 1.09 -7.52 -12.40
N GLN A 61 1.16 -8.55 -13.26
CA GLN A 61 1.30 -9.95 -12.83
C GLN A 61 2.64 -10.24 -12.16
N SER A 62 3.67 -9.44 -12.42
CA SER A 62 4.99 -9.57 -11.81
C SER A 62 5.09 -8.86 -10.46
N TYR A 63 4.05 -8.14 -10.05
CA TYR A 63 4.03 -7.33 -8.83
C TYR A 63 3.12 -7.94 -7.77
N GLY A 64 3.44 -7.67 -6.51
CA GLY A 64 2.47 -7.82 -5.42
C GLY A 64 1.48 -6.64 -5.38
N PRO A 65 0.68 -6.53 -4.31
CA PRO A 65 -0.24 -5.42 -4.12
C PRO A 65 0.46 -4.06 -4.27
N THR A 66 0.02 -3.27 -5.25
CA THR A 66 0.64 -1.99 -5.59
C THR A 66 -0.42 -0.91 -5.74
N PHE A 67 -0.33 0.16 -4.95
CA PHE A 67 -1.31 1.23 -4.87
C PHE A 67 -0.72 2.58 -5.26
N GLY A 68 -1.53 3.39 -5.94
CA GLY A 68 -1.28 4.81 -6.15
C GLY A 68 -0.40 5.11 -7.36
N ASN A 69 -0.62 6.30 -7.93
CA ASN A 69 0.21 6.83 -9.00
C ASN A 69 1.66 7.00 -8.52
N GLY A 70 2.65 6.35 -9.11
CA GLY A 70 4.04 6.38 -8.59
C GLY A 70 4.30 5.44 -7.40
N HIS A 71 3.36 4.52 -7.16
CA HIS A 71 3.46 3.42 -6.20
C HIS A 71 3.64 3.87 -4.74
N ASP A 72 2.62 4.55 -4.22
CA ASP A 72 2.53 4.96 -2.80
C ASP A 72 2.77 3.80 -1.83
N LEU A 73 2.28 2.61 -2.19
CA LEU A 73 2.64 1.34 -1.58
C LEU A 73 2.98 0.35 -2.69
N TYR A 74 4.17 -0.25 -2.63
CA TYR A 74 4.63 -1.27 -3.55
C TYR A 74 5.13 -2.49 -2.79
N ILE A 75 4.60 -3.66 -3.15
CA ILE A 75 5.09 -4.95 -2.67
C ILE A 75 5.76 -5.68 -3.83
N CYS A 76 7.07 -5.92 -3.68
CA CYS A 76 7.86 -6.65 -4.67
C CYS A 76 7.61 -8.17 -4.58
N ASP A 77 8.00 -8.89 -5.64
CA ASP A 77 8.17 -10.34 -5.55
C ASP A 77 9.18 -10.71 -4.46
N LYS A 78 8.94 -11.83 -3.78
CA LYS A 78 9.76 -12.33 -2.65
C LYS A 78 10.01 -11.26 -1.58
N SER A 79 8.98 -10.47 -1.24
CA SER A 79 9.04 -9.39 -0.26
C SER A 79 9.47 -9.82 1.15
N ASN A 80 9.46 -11.13 1.42
CA ASN A 80 9.98 -11.76 2.64
C ASN A 80 11.47 -12.11 2.61
N ALA A 81 12.12 -12.02 1.45
CA ALA A 81 13.53 -12.38 1.28
C ALA A 81 14.39 -11.21 0.74
N ASN A 82 13.77 -10.10 0.34
CA ASN A 82 14.48 -8.91 -0.13
C ASN A 82 13.81 -7.61 0.37
N ASN A 83 14.58 -6.52 0.37
CA ASN A 83 14.16 -5.20 0.87
C ASN A 83 13.70 -4.25 -0.24
N SER A 84 13.11 -4.77 -1.31
CA SER A 84 12.71 -3.97 -2.48
C SER A 84 11.25 -3.50 -2.45
N SER A 85 10.44 -3.93 -1.48
CA SER A 85 9.13 -3.31 -1.21
C SER A 85 9.35 -1.90 -0.67
N TYR A 86 8.43 -0.98 -0.97
CA TYR A 86 8.58 0.41 -0.52
C TYR A 86 7.28 1.17 -0.34
N CYS A 87 7.39 2.24 0.44
CA CYS A 87 6.43 3.31 0.60
C CYS A 87 6.93 4.55 -0.15
N ASN A 88 6.09 5.16 -0.98
CA ASN A 88 6.42 6.38 -1.72
C ASN A 88 5.37 7.49 -1.52
N MET A 89 4.73 7.52 -0.34
CA MET A 89 3.65 8.45 0.00
C MET A 89 4.13 9.90 0.18
N LEU A 90 4.60 10.55 -0.89
CA LEU A 90 5.13 11.92 -0.89
C LEU A 90 4.04 13.02 -0.90
N GLY A 91 2.76 12.64 -0.83
CA GLY A 91 1.63 13.57 -0.65
C GLY A 91 0.92 14.02 -1.93
N SER A 92 1.53 13.88 -3.11
CA SER A 92 0.93 14.22 -4.43
C SER A 92 0.56 13.01 -5.29
N TYR A 93 1.08 11.85 -4.91
CA TYR A 93 0.84 10.55 -5.53
C TYR A 93 -0.47 9.96 -4.99
N GLY A 94 -1.10 9.02 -5.71
CA GLY A 94 -2.54 8.69 -5.66
C GLY A 94 -3.27 8.66 -4.29
N TYR A 95 -2.56 8.49 -3.18
CA TYR A 95 -3.08 8.58 -1.81
C TYR A 95 -2.39 9.72 -1.03
N PRO A 96 -3.05 10.89 -0.86
CA PRO A 96 -2.52 12.00 -0.08
C PRO A 96 -2.19 11.58 1.35
N ASN A 97 -0.97 11.89 1.77
CA ASN A 97 -0.46 11.54 3.09
C ASN A 97 -0.75 12.64 4.10
N THR A 98 -1.76 12.44 4.94
CA THR A 98 -2.16 13.40 5.98
C THR A 98 -1.22 13.45 7.18
N LEU A 99 -0.28 12.50 7.31
CA LEU A 99 0.67 12.46 8.42
C LEU A 99 1.97 13.23 8.13
N GLY A 100 2.22 13.60 6.86
CA GLY A 100 3.45 14.30 6.46
C GLY A 100 4.74 13.48 6.62
N LEU A 101 4.64 12.17 6.86
CA LEU A 101 5.79 11.28 7.09
C LEU A 101 6.48 10.82 5.80
N GLY A 102 5.88 11.07 4.64
CA GLY A 102 6.50 10.74 3.36
C GLY A 102 6.75 9.23 3.22
N PRO A 103 7.93 8.82 2.69
CA PRO A 103 8.32 7.42 2.61
C PRO A 103 8.41 6.70 3.96
N ALA A 104 8.52 7.42 5.09
CA ALA A 104 8.61 6.83 6.42
C ALA A 104 7.26 6.42 7.03
N THR A 105 6.15 6.60 6.30
CA THR A 105 4.77 6.44 6.83
C THR A 105 4.51 5.09 7.48
N PHE A 106 4.88 3.99 6.82
CA PHE A 106 4.53 2.64 7.30
C PHE A 106 5.58 2.05 8.23
N THR A 107 6.86 2.09 7.86
CA THR A 107 7.93 1.37 8.58
C THR A 107 9.01 2.28 9.14
N GLY A 108 8.89 3.61 8.98
CA GLY A 108 9.94 4.57 9.34
C GLY A 108 11.00 4.78 8.26
N THR A 109 11.04 3.92 7.26
CA THR A 109 11.99 3.97 6.14
C THR A 109 11.24 3.79 4.83
N LYS A 110 11.84 4.23 3.72
CA LYS A 110 11.27 4.05 2.38
C LYS A 110 11.07 2.57 2.04
N ASN A 111 12.13 1.78 2.22
CA ASN A 111 12.17 0.37 1.86
C ASN A 111 11.93 -0.51 3.08
N PHE A 112 11.28 -1.66 2.87
CA PHE A 112 11.00 -2.64 3.92
C PHE A 112 10.90 -4.06 3.38
N GLN A 113 10.96 -5.02 4.30
CA GLN A 113 10.63 -6.43 4.06
C GLN A 113 9.32 -6.78 4.76
N THR A 114 8.57 -7.72 4.19
CA THR A 114 7.31 -8.24 4.76
C THR A 114 7.56 -9.57 5.46
N THR A 115 6.97 -9.80 6.62
CA THR A 115 6.91 -11.11 7.25
C THR A 115 5.65 -11.87 6.86
N GLU A 116 4.57 -11.15 6.59
CA GLU A 116 3.26 -11.74 6.30
C GLU A 116 2.38 -10.80 5.47
N ILE A 117 1.55 -11.39 4.61
CA ILE A 117 0.51 -10.69 3.84
C ILE A 117 -0.75 -11.53 3.88
N GLU A 118 -1.85 -10.94 4.36
CA GLU A 118 -3.17 -11.56 4.37
C GLU A 118 -4.11 -10.84 3.42
N VAL A 119 -4.92 -11.59 2.68
CA VAL A 119 -5.88 -11.04 1.71
C VAL A 119 -7.29 -11.54 2.04
N PHE A 120 -8.18 -10.59 2.31
CA PHE A 120 -9.58 -10.83 2.64
C PHE A 120 -10.48 -10.25 1.55
N LYS A 121 -11.49 -11.01 1.14
CA LYS A 121 -12.60 -10.52 0.29
C LYS A 121 -13.88 -10.49 1.11
N LEU A 122 -14.73 -9.50 0.85
CA LEU A 122 -16.10 -9.50 1.33
C LEU A 122 -16.94 -10.28 0.31
N SER A 123 -17.62 -11.34 0.75
CA SER A 123 -18.69 -11.96 -0.03
C SER A 123 -20.01 -11.29 0.36
N GLN A 124 -20.75 -10.80 -0.63
CA GLN A 124 -22.17 -10.48 -0.47
C GLN A 124 -23.00 -11.76 -0.63
#